data_AF-A0A1I7URY3-F1
#
_entry.id   AF-A0A1I7URY3-F1
#
_cell.length_a   1.000
_cell.length_b   1.000
_cell.length_c   1.000
_cell.angle_alpha   90.00
_cell.angle_beta   90.00
_cell.angle_gamma   90.00
#
_symmetry.space_group_name_H-M   'P 1'
#
loop_
_entity.id
_entity.type
_entity.pdbx_description
1 polymer ?
#
loop_
_entity_poly.entity_id
_entity_poly.type
_entity_poly.pdbx_seq_one_letter_code
_entity_poly.pdbx_strand_id
1 'polypeptide(L)'
;MNTFFILTIVFALFAASTAQQWTPEQLAVYRQQYYQWWYNQQRVQQAPQPAPQPAPQPARSSLFGNAQSDDKGNYWHGDDNAKLMLVARSSWP
;
A
#
# COMPACT_ATOMS: atom_id res chain seq x y z
N MET A 1 29.25 -5.82 -49.34
CA MET A 1 29.24 -7.13 -48.65
C MET A 1 29.77 -7.06 -47.21
N ASN A 2 30.84 -6.29 -46.93
CA ASN A 2 31.49 -6.27 -45.61
C ASN A 2 30.67 -5.61 -44.49
N THR A 3 29.89 -4.55 -44.77
CA THR A 3 29.16 -3.83 -43.72
C THR A 3 28.07 -4.67 -43.06
N PHE A 4 27.32 -5.44 -43.86
CA PHE A 4 26.30 -6.35 -43.35
C PHE A 4 26.91 -7.43 -42.45
N PHE A 5 28.05 -7.98 -42.86
CA PHE A 5 28.77 -9.00 -42.10
C PHE A 5 29.29 -8.47 -40.76
N ILE A 6 29.83 -7.24 -40.74
CA ILE A 6 30.29 -6.58 -39.52
C ILE A 6 29.12 -6.32 -38.56
N LEU A 7 27.98 -5.83 -39.07
CA LEU A 7 26.79 -5.59 -38.25
C LEU A 7 26.24 -6.89 -37.64
N THR A 8 26.24 -7.99 -38.40
CA THR A 8 25.80 -9.29 -37.88
C THR A 8 26.73 -9.80 -36.77
N ILE A 9 28.04 -9.61 -36.90
CA ILE A 9 29.02 -10.00 -35.87
C ILE A 9 28.83 -9.15 -34.61
N VAL A 10 28.70 -7.83 -34.74
CA VAL A 10 28.48 -6.93 -33.61
C VAL A 10 27.17 -7.27 -32.89
N PHE A 11 26.10 -7.55 -33.63
CA PHE A 11 24.82 -7.95 -33.05
C PHE A 11 24.91 -9.30 -32.33
N ALA A 12 25.61 -10.28 -32.91
CA ALA A 12 25.83 -11.58 -32.29
C ALA A 12 26.65 -11.48 -30.99
N LEU A 13 27.70 -10.65 -30.99
CA LEU A 13 28.51 -10.39 -29.79
C LEU A 13 27.70 -9.67 -28.72
N PHE A 14 26.88 -8.70 -29.09
CA PHE A 14 25.99 -8.01 -28.17
C PHE A 14 24.97 -8.97 -27.56
N ALA A 15 24.28 -9.77 -28.39
CA ALA A 15 23.32 -10.77 -27.92
C ALA A 15 23.96 -11.79 -26.96
N ALA A 16 25.16 -12.29 -27.29
CA ALA A 16 25.90 -13.20 -26.43
C ALA A 16 26.32 -12.56 -25.09
N SER A 17 26.66 -11.26 -25.09
CA SER A 17 27.03 -10.54 -23.86
C SER A 17 25.83 -10.23 -22.95
N THR A 18 24.60 -10.23 -23.48
CA THR A 18 23.38 -9.95 -22.71
C THR A 18 22.73 -11.17 -22.09
N ALA A 19 23.28 -12.37 -22.30
CA ALA A 19 22.80 -13.60 -21.67
C ALA A 19 23.19 -13.61 -20.19
N GLN A 20 22.49 -12.81 -19.39
CA GLN A 20 22.71 -12.70 -17.97
C GLN A 20 22.19 -13.97 -17.29
N GLN A 21 23.06 -14.97 -17.16
CA GLN A 21 22.76 -16.21 -16.46
C GLN A 21 22.75 -15.94 -14.96
N TRP A 22 21.59 -16.15 -14.34
CA TRP A 22 21.45 -16.12 -12.90
C TRP A 22 22.06 -17.39 -12.32
N THR A 23 22.86 -17.24 -11.28
CA THR A 23 23.30 -18.40 -10.51
C THR A 23 22.10 -19.03 -9.78
N PRO A 24 22.12 -20.35 -9.53
CA PRO A 24 21.06 -21.00 -8.76
C PRO A 24 20.80 -20.35 -7.39
N GLU A 25 21.86 -19.85 -6.74
CA GLU A 25 21.77 -19.15 -5.46
C GLU A 25 21.03 -17.81 -5.59
N GLN A 26 21.39 -16.99 -6.58
CA GLN A 26 20.70 -15.72 -6.84
C GLN A 26 19.22 -15.93 -7.18
N LEU A 27 18.91 -16.98 -7.94
CA LEU A 27 17.52 -17.33 -8.26
C LEU A 27 16.75 -17.76 -7.00
N ALA A 28 17.38 -18.51 -6.09
CA ALA A 28 16.78 -18.91 -4.83
C ALA A 28 16.49 -17.70 -3.93
N VAL A 29 17.44 -16.77 -3.79
CA VAL A 29 17.27 -15.53 -3.03
C VAL A 29 16.13 -14.69 -3.60
N TYR A 30 16.10 -14.51 -4.92
CA TYR A 30 15.04 -13.74 -5.59
C TYR A 30 13.65 -14.36 -5.35
N ARG A 31 13.53 -15.69 -5.46
CA ARG A 31 12.27 -16.40 -5.16
C ARG A 31 11.83 -16.18 -3.71
N GLN A 32 12.75 -16.30 -2.76
CA GLN A 32 12.45 -16.08 -1.34
C GLN A 32 11.94 -14.66 -1.08
N GLN A 33 12.60 -13.64 -1.63
CA GLN A 33 12.17 -12.25 -1.52
C GLN A 33 10.78 -12.02 -2.12
N TYR A 34 10.51 -12.59 -3.30
CA TYR A 34 9.21 -12.50 -3.94
C TYR A 34 8.10 -13.15 -3.10
N TYR A 35 8.33 -14.34 -2.55
CA TYR A 35 7.37 -15.02 -1.68
C TYR A 35 7.08 -14.22 -0.41
N GLN A 36 8.11 -13.63 0.22
CA GLN A 36 7.92 -12.78 1.40
C GLN A 36 7.11 -11.53 1.08
N TRP A 37 7.41 -10.85 -0.03
CA TRP A 37 6.63 -9.68 -0.47
C TRP A 37 5.16 -10.05 -0.72
N TRP A 38 4.90 -11.13 -1.44
CA TRP A 38 3.55 -11.58 -1.75
C TRP A 38 2.77 -12.00 -0.49
N TYR A 39 3.40 -12.76 0.40
CA TYR A 39 2.80 -13.18 1.66
C TYR A 39 2.44 -11.98 2.55
N ASN A 40 3.32 -10.99 2.61
CA ASN A 40 3.05 -9.76 3.36
C ASN A 40 1.89 -8.95 2.78
N GLN A 41 1.75 -8.88 1.45
CA GLN A 41 0.61 -8.23 0.80
C GLN A 41 -0.74 -8.87 1.18
N GLN A 42 -0.80 -10.20 1.28
CA GLN A 42 -2.04 -10.89 1.68
C GLN A 42 -2.45 -10.57 3.13
N ARG A 43 -1.46 -10.47 4.03
CA ARG A 43 -1.71 -10.18 5.46
C ARG A 43 -2.19 -8.75 5.68
N VAL A 44 -1.82 -7.80 4.82
CA VAL A 44 -2.35 -6.43 4.86
C VAL A 44 -3.84 -6.40 4.45
N GLN A 45 -4.26 -7.27 3.52
CA GLN A 45 -5.68 -7.37 3.12
C GLN A 45 -6.53 -8.15 4.14
N GLN A 46 -5.93 -9.07 4.88
CA GLN A 46 -6.59 -9.84 5.95
C GLN A 46 -6.36 -9.25 7.34
N ALA A 47 -5.82 -8.04 7.45
CA ALA A 47 -5.73 -7.36 8.73
C ALA A 47 -7.14 -7.37 9.35
N PRO A 48 -7.32 -7.95 10.55
CA PRO A 48 -8.57 -7.82 11.26
C PRO A 48 -8.88 -6.34 11.31
N GLN A 49 -10.09 -5.98 10.89
CA GLN A 49 -10.71 -4.71 11.22
C GLN A 49 -10.30 -4.39 12.66
N PRO A 50 -9.61 -3.25 12.92
CA PRO A 50 -9.15 -2.95 14.27
C PRO A 50 -10.32 -3.18 15.21
N ALA A 51 -10.14 -4.02 16.24
CA ALA A 51 -11.11 -4.13 17.31
C ALA A 51 -11.52 -2.69 17.69
N PRO A 52 -12.82 -2.39 17.86
CA PRO A 52 -13.27 -1.03 18.11
C PRO A 52 -12.41 -0.44 19.21
N GLN A 53 -11.53 0.47 18.80
CA GLN A 53 -10.65 1.19 19.69
C GLN A 53 -11.60 1.83 20.71
N PRO A 54 -11.33 1.75 22.03
CA PRO A 54 -12.12 2.49 23.00
C PRO A 54 -12.24 3.90 22.46
N ALA A 55 -13.47 4.35 22.22
CA ALA A 55 -13.74 5.63 21.59
C ALA A 55 -12.78 6.65 22.20
N PRO A 56 -11.94 7.33 21.41
CA PRO A 56 -10.99 8.29 21.95
C PRO A 56 -11.80 9.23 22.82
N GLN A 57 -11.54 9.20 24.13
CA GLN A 57 -12.06 10.21 25.05
C GLN A 57 -11.80 11.54 24.37
N PRO A 58 -12.82 12.39 24.15
CA PRO A 58 -12.69 13.57 23.32
C PRO A 58 -11.58 14.41 23.92
N ALA A 59 -10.40 14.35 23.30
CA ALA A 59 -9.32 15.24 23.59
C ALA A 59 -9.88 16.60 23.22
N ARG A 60 -10.13 17.44 24.24
CA ARG A 60 -10.51 18.83 24.05
C ARG A 60 -9.40 19.50 23.26
N SER A 61 -9.55 19.54 21.95
CA SER A 61 -8.71 20.34 21.08
C SER A 61 -9.07 21.79 21.38
N SER A 62 -8.09 22.62 21.72
CA SER A 62 -8.33 24.06 21.93
C SER A 62 -8.78 24.77 20.62
N LEU A 63 -8.57 24.12 19.47
CA LEU A 63 -8.85 24.69 18.14
C LEU A 63 -10.27 24.38 17.63
N PHE A 64 -10.90 23.32 18.15
CA PHE A 64 -12.20 22.85 17.71
C PHE A 64 -12.89 22.28 18.97
N GLY A 65 -14.13 22.67 19.28
CA GLY A 65 -14.88 22.36 20.53
C GLY A 65 -15.00 20.89 20.97
N ASN A 66 -16.07 20.47 21.64
CA ASN A 66 -16.20 19.05 21.99
C ASN A 66 -16.43 18.18 20.73
N ALA A 67 -15.84 16.99 20.73
CA ALA A 67 -16.08 15.98 19.72
C ALA A 67 -17.21 15.04 20.18
N GLN A 68 -18.10 14.67 19.25
CA GLN A 68 -19.23 13.78 19.49
C GLN A 68 -19.26 12.67 18.43
N SER A 69 -19.66 11.47 18.84
CA SER A 69 -19.85 10.31 17.95
C SER A 69 -21.15 9.59 18.25
N ASP A 70 -21.77 8.98 17.24
CA ASP A 70 -22.94 8.11 17.39
C ASP A 70 -22.59 6.62 17.15
N ASP A 71 -23.53 5.73 17.45
CA ASP A 71 -23.38 4.28 17.26
C ASP A 71 -23.30 3.87 15.78
N LYS A 72 -23.57 4.79 14.85
CA LYS A 72 -23.44 4.58 13.40
C LYS A 72 -22.03 4.91 12.91
N GLY A 73 -21.17 5.44 13.77
CA GLY A 73 -19.80 5.83 13.45
C GLY A 73 -19.71 7.18 12.73
N ASN A 74 -20.71 8.04 12.88
CA ASN A 74 -20.62 9.44 12.49
C ASN A 74 -19.85 10.23 13.54
N TYR A 75 -19.11 11.25 13.09
CA TYR A 75 -18.31 12.11 13.96
C TYR A 75 -18.55 13.58 13.67
N TRP A 76 -18.79 14.35 14.73
CA TRP A 76 -19.00 15.79 14.67
C TRP A 76 -18.10 16.53 15.65
N HIS A 77 -17.80 17.77 15.29
CA HIS A 77 -17.02 18.69 16.12
C HIS A 77 -17.77 19.99 16.34
N GLY A 78 -17.94 20.38 17.59
CA GLY A 78 -18.58 21.65 17.96
C GLY A 78 -19.52 21.52 19.15
N ASP A 79 -19.60 22.61 19.91
CA ASP A 79 -20.37 22.69 21.15
C ASP A 79 -21.79 23.23 20.93
N ASP A 80 -22.02 23.90 19.82
CA ASP A 80 -23.25 24.64 19.53
C ASP A 80 -24.10 23.96 18.43
N ASN A 81 -25.20 24.61 18.04
CA ASN A 81 -26.15 24.12 17.02
C ASN A 81 -25.54 23.96 15.61
N ALA A 82 -24.34 24.50 15.36
CA ALA A 82 -23.62 24.39 14.10
C ALA A 82 -22.37 23.52 14.30
N LYS A 83 -22.55 22.19 14.23
CA LYS A 83 -21.45 21.22 14.33
C LYS A 83 -20.91 20.90 12.95
N LEU A 84 -19.58 20.82 12.85
CA LEU A 84 -18.89 20.37 11.65
C LEU A 84 -18.89 18.85 11.64
N MET A 85 -19.51 18.24 10.62
CA MET A 85 -19.43 16.81 10.40
C MET A 85 -18.06 16.48 9.79
N LEU A 86 -17.24 15.74 10.52
CA LEU A 86 -15.90 15.35 10.09
C LEU A 86 -15.92 14.02 9.33
N VAL A 87 -16.76 13.09 9.78
CA VAL A 87 -16.91 11.77 9.16
C VAL A 87 -18.40 11.46 9.09
N ALA A 88 -18.87 11.20 7.87
CA ALA A 88 -20.19 10.66 7.61
C ALA A 88 -20.04 9.20 7.22
N ARG A 89 -20.53 8.30 8.06
CA ARG A 89 -20.62 6.88 7.70
C ARG A 89 -22.06 6.63 7.28
N SER A 90 -22.31 6.57 5.98
CA SER A 90 -23.66 6.26 5.49
C SER A 90 -24.01 4.84 5.93
N SER A 91 -24.93 4.70 6.88
CA SER A 91 -25.68 3.46 7.02
C SER A 91 -26.65 3.43 5.85
N TRP A 92 -26.45 2.51 4.91
CA TRP A 92 -27.51 2.16 3.96
C TRP A 92 -28.76 1.74 4.76
N PRO A 93 -29.98 2.12 4.31
CA PRO A 93 -31.21 1.81 5.02
C PRO A 93 -31.46 0.31 5.15
#